data_AF-U1NLE9-F1
#
_entry.id   AF-U1NLE9-F1
#
_cell.length_a   1.000
_cell.length_b   1.000
_cell.length_c   1.000
_cell.angle_alpha   90.00
_cell.angle_beta   90.00
_cell.angle_gamma   90.00
#
_symmetry.space_group_name_H-M   'P 1'
#
loop_
_entity.id
_entity.type
_entity.pdbx_description
1 polymer ?
#
loop_
_entity_poly.entity_id
_entity_poly.type
_entity_poly.pdbx_seq_one_letter_code
_entity_poly.pdbx_strand_id
1 'polypeptide(L)'
;MIRQNIELVDEQHAMGRWITRSEAYSMLAIISLKPSPGDMISLLVYGSKHDIKGSHKHEFVFSLNTHKQAHTLNTVRLIYISDMSQITLIGEQLASVGMEFVYQGESSSCEGCPYRDQCLNLSDGVQYEVTAVREDAQLLECAVHENGVRAVEVEPTSVLANVDSQGAYAGSKVKLSGPCPHTECPSHPYCEPAGADFDTEYQIKSIEGEPPHDFCKLDRELTLVEFEPSSE
;
A
#
# COMPACT_ATOMS: atom_id res chain seq x y z
N MET A 1 -14.07 -34.26 4.28
CA MET A 1 -15.45 -33.74 4.12
C MET A 1 -16.06 -33.54 5.50
N ILE A 2 -16.00 -32.32 6.03
CA ILE A 2 -16.93 -31.84 7.05
C ILE A 2 -17.30 -30.44 6.58
N ARG A 3 -18.47 -30.33 5.95
CA ARG A 3 -19.12 -29.05 5.63
C ARG A 3 -19.75 -28.57 6.94
N GLN A 4 -19.29 -27.44 7.47
CA GLN A 4 -20.08 -26.70 8.45
C GLN A 4 -20.53 -25.40 7.77
N ASN A 5 -21.81 -25.39 7.43
CA ASN A 5 -22.55 -24.22 6.99
C ASN A 5 -22.64 -23.26 8.18
N ILE A 6 -22.11 -22.05 8.02
CA ILE A 6 -22.46 -20.93 8.89
C ILE A 6 -23.47 -20.12 8.09
N GLU A 7 -24.76 -20.29 8.39
CA GLU A 7 -25.82 -19.38 7.94
C GLU A 7 -25.75 -18.12 8.80
N LEU A 8 -25.45 -16.99 8.17
CA LEU A 8 -25.67 -15.67 8.74
C LEU A 8 -26.98 -15.15 8.12
N VAL A 9 -28.03 -15.08 8.93
CA VAL A 9 -29.28 -14.35 8.66
C VAL A 9 -29.39 -13.38 9.84
N ASP A 10 -29.33 -12.07 9.63
CA ASP A 10 -30.54 -11.28 9.37
C ASP A 10 -30.27 -9.96 8.63
N GLU A 11 -31.35 -9.51 8.02
CA GLU A 11 -31.60 -8.51 7.00
C GLU A 11 -31.32 -7.06 7.45
N GLN A 12 -30.49 -6.35 6.67
CA GLN A 12 -30.82 -5.09 5.98
C GLN A 12 -29.54 -4.45 5.43
N HIS A 13 -29.37 -4.54 4.10
CA HIS A 13 -28.47 -3.73 3.25
C HIS A 13 -27.11 -3.30 3.83
N ALA A 14 -26.08 -4.13 3.67
CA ALA A 14 -24.70 -3.65 3.45
C ALA A 14 -23.82 -4.75 2.84
N MET A 15 -22.99 -4.35 1.90
CA MET A 15 -22.09 -5.17 1.08
C MET A 15 -21.24 -6.15 1.91
N GLY A 16 -21.43 -7.46 1.67
CA GLY A 16 -20.69 -8.52 2.36
C GLY A 16 -19.25 -8.62 1.86
N ARG A 17 -18.29 -8.40 2.78
CA ARG A 17 -16.85 -8.69 2.56
C ARG A 17 -16.57 -10.15 2.87
N TRP A 18 -15.80 -10.80 2.02
CA TRP A 18 -15.26 -12.13 2.28
C TRP A 18 -14.18 -12.04 3.36
N ILE A 19 -14.36 -12.77 4.46
CA ILE A 19 -13.35 -12.87 5.52
C ILE A 19 -12.36 -13.99 5.20
N THR A 20 -11.09 -13.73 5.49
CA THR A 20 -9.98 -14.67 5.32
C THR A 20 -9.98 -15.72 6.42
N ARG A 21 -9.23 -16.81 6.22
CA ARG A 21 -9.14 -17.91 7.18
C ARG A 21 -8.53 -17.47 8.51
N SER A 22 -7.59 -16.51 8.51
CA SER A 22 -6.99 -15.94 9.73
C SER A 22 -8.01 -15.12 10.52
N GLU A 23 -8.85 -14.31 9.87
CA GLU A 23 -9.93 -13.54 10.50
C GLU A 23 -10.94 -14.48 11.20
N ALA A 24 -11.27 -15.61 10.59
CA ALA A 24 -12.12 -16.64 11.21
C ALA A 24 -11.49 -17.29 12.45
N TYR A 25 -10.18 -17.58 12.44
CA TYR A 25 -9.46 -18.12 13.60
C TYR A 25 -9.39 -17.13 14.76
N SER A 26 -9.17 -15.85 14.48
CA SER A 26 -9.10 -14.81 15.50
C SER A 26 -10.46 -14.58 16.18
N MET A 27 -11.56 -14.65 15.43
CA MET A 27 -12.91 -14.61 16.01
C MET A 27 -13.22 -15.83 16.89
N LEU A 28 -12.83 -17.02 16.45
CA LEU A 28 -12.95 -18.24 17.26
C LEU A 28 -12.11 -18.17 18.55
N ALA A 29 -10.92 -17.56 18.49
CA ALA A 29 -10.06 -17.33 19.65
C ALA A 29 -10.72 -16.39 20.67
N ILE A 30 -11.35 -15.29 20.23
CA ILE A 30 -12.07 -14.36 21.12
C ILE A 30 -13.20 -15.07 21.87
N ILE A 31 -13.99 -15.89 21.18
CA ILE A 31 -15.11 -16.62 21.80
C ILE A 31 -14.60 -17.60 22.87
N SER A 32 -13.40 -18.17 22.69
CA SER A 32 -12.78 -19.08 23.65
C SER A 32 -12.31 -18.36 24.94
N LEU A 33 -11.94 -17.08 24.85
CA LEU A 33 -11.38 -16.32 25.97
C LEU A 33 -12.40 -15.95 27.07
N LYS A 34 -13.71 -16.07 26.83
CA LYS A 34 -14.80 -15.74 27.78
C LYS A 34 -14.57 -14.42 28.55
N PRO A 35 -14.39 -13.29 27.86
CA PRO A 35 -14.16 -11.99 28.49
C PRO A 35 -15.36 -11.55 29.34
N SER A 36 -15.09 -10.89 30.45
CA SER A 36 -16.09 -10.27 31.32
C SER A 36 -16.49 -8.88 30.82
N PRO A 37 -17.68 -8.36 31.17
CA PRO A 37 -18.07 -7.01 30.84
C PRO A 37 -17.06 -5.98 31.34
N GLY A 38 -16.49 -5.18 30.44
CA GLY A 38 -15.47 -4.17 30.73
C GLY A 38 -14.04 -4.58 30.38
N ASP A 39 -13.80 -5.82 29.99
CA ASP A 39 -12.50 -6.27 29.51
C ASP A 39 -12.18 -5.64 28.14
N MET A 40 -11.02 -4.99 28.04
CA MET A 40 -10.51 -4.49 26.78
C MET A 40 -9.76 -5.62 26.06
N ILE A 41 -10.27 -6.06 24.92
CA ILE A 41 -9.62 -7.08 24.09
C ILE A 41 -8.99 -6.40 22.89
N SER A 42 -7.67 -6.35 22.86
CA SER A 42 -6.91 -5.89 21.69
C SER A 42 -6.60 -7.08 20.80
N LEU A 43 -7.06 -7.03 19.55
CA LEU A 43 -6.77 -8.06 18.56
C LEU A 43 -5.74 -7.51 17.58
N LEU A 44 -4.54 -8.09 17.60
CA LEU A 44 -3.48 -7.76 16.67
C LEU A 44 -3.67 -8.62 15.41
N VAL A 45 -3.91 -7.97 14.28
CA VAL A 45 -4.02 -8.65 12.98
C VAL A 45 -2.82 -8.25 12.15
N TYR A 46 -1.98 -9.24 11.86
CA TYR A 46 -0.84 -9.12 10.95
C TYR A 46 -1.30 -9.56 9.55
N GLY A 47 -1.03 -8.75 8.52
CA GLY A 47 -1.33 -9.07 7.12
C GLY A 47 -0.86 -7.95 6.20
N SER A 48 -0.65 -8.22 4.91
CA SER A 48 -0.22 -7.21 3.92
C SER A 48 -1.41 -6.35 3.46
N LYS A 49 -1.20 -5.05 3.24
CA LYS A 49 -2.23 -4.04 2.87
C LYS A 49 -3.02 -4.46 1.62
N HIS A 50 -2.41 -5.32 0.79
CA HIS A 50 -2.95 -5.83 -0.47
C HIS A 50 -4.27 -6.62 -0.37
N ASP A 51 -4.67 -7.10 0.81
CA ASP A 51 -5.96 -7.80 1.01
C ASP A 51 -7.12 -6.89 1.45
N ILE A 52 -6.89 -5.58 1.62
CA ILE A 52 -7.89 -4.64 2.12
C ILE A 52 -7.97 -3.43 1.18
N LYS A 53 -8.91 -3.48 0.22
CA LYS A 53 -9.30 -2.29 -0.56
C LYS A 53 -9.99 -1.30 0.38
N GLY A 54 -9.29 -0.24 0.78
CA GLY A 54 -9.86 0.85 1.58
C GLY A 54 -8.83 1.49 2.50
N SER A 55 -8.31 2.63 2.07
CA SER A 55 -7.57 3.60 2.87
C SER A 55 -8.35 3.99 4.13
N HIS A 56 -7.59 4.44 5.15
CA HIS A 56 -7.97 5.00 6.43
C HIS A 56 -8.01 3.99 7.59
N LYS A 57 -7.54 4.45 8.74
CA LYS A 57 -7.72 3.84 10.06
C LYS A 57 -9.19 3.45 10.23
N HIS A 58 -9.55 2.23 9.88
CA HIS A 58 -10.88 1.73 10.16
C HIS A 58 -10.88 1.22 11.60
N GLU A 59 -11.38 2.07 12.50
CA GLU A 59 -11.81 1.62 13.82
C GLU A 59 -13.07 0.76 13.64
N PHE A 60 -12.89 -0.54 13.41
CA PHE A 60 -14.01 -1.46 13.34
C PHE A 60 -14.41 -1.87 14.77
N VAL A 61 -15.47 -1.24 15.28
CA VAL A 61 -16.12 -1.68 16.53
C VAL A 61 -17.06 -2.82 16.20
N PHE A 62 -16.64 -4.06 16.45
CA PHE A 62 -17.52 -5.22 16.37
C PHE A 62 -18.31 -5.36 17.67
N SER A 63 -19.64 -5.34 17.59
CA SER A 63 -20.52 -5.66 18.71
C SER A 63 -20.92 -7.13 18.61
N LEU A 64 -20.40 -7.97 19.50
CA LEU A 64 -20.80 -9.38 19.59
C LEU A 64 -22.15 -9.47 20.30
N ASN A 65 -23.22 -9.66 19.54
CA ASN A 65 -24.54 -9.94 20.12
C ASN A 65 -24.61 -11.42 20.51
N THR A 66 -24.36 -11.73 21.78
CA THR A 66 -24.65 -13.06 22.32
C THR A 66 -26.14 -13.11 22.69
N HIS A 67 -26.85 -14.14 22.22
CA HIS A 67 -28.32 -14.16 22.09
C HIS A 67 -29.13 -14.16 23.42
N LYS A 68 -28.51 -13.86 24.57
CA LYS A 68 -29.21 -13.69 25.86
C LYS A 68 -28.48 -12.65 26.70
N GLN A 69 -29.20 -11.56 26.96
CA GLN A 69 -28.84 -10.37 27.76
C GLN A 69 -28.20 -9.24 26.95
N ALA A 70 -29.06 -8.32 26.51
CA ALA A 70 -28.68 -6.94 26.28
C ALA A 70 -28.06 -6.41 27.58
N HIS A 71 -26.76 -6.18 27.58
CA HIS A 71 -26.06 -5.07 28.25
C HIS A 71 -24.55 -5.24 28.00
N THR A 72 -23.91 -4.11 27.70
CA THR A 72 -22.45 -3.85 27.62
C THR A 72 -21.67 -4.36 26.41
N LEU A 73 -21.26 -3.38 25.59
CA LEU A 73 -20.41 -3.46 24.42
C LEU A 73 -18.98 -3.83 24.83
N ASN A 74 -18.44 -4.94 24.33
CA ASN A 74 -17.00 -5.18 24.36
C ASN A 74 -16.40 -4.54 23.11
N THR A 75 -15.59 -3.49 23.26
CA THR A 75 -14.89 -2.85 22.15
C THR A 75 -13.68 -3.69 21.76
N VAL A 76 -13.75 -4.37 20.62
CA VAL A 76 -12.58 -5.04 20.01
C VAL A 76 -11.84 -3.99 19.18
N ARG A 77 -10.60 -3.69 19.56
CA ARG A 77 -9.74 -2.76 18.81
C ARG A 77 -8.84 -3.57 17.89
N LEU A 78 -9.07 -3.46 16.58
CA LEU A 78 -8.16 -3.97 15.56
C LEU A 78 -7.04 -2.96 15.38
N ILE A 79 -5.83 -3.37 15.73
CA ILE A 79 -4.62 -2.60 15.42
C ILE A 79 -3.95 -3.33 14.27
N TYR A 80 -4.00 -2.71 13.10
CA TYR A 80 -3.22 -3.13 11.95
C TYR A 80 -1.78 -2.67 12.16
N ILE A 81 -0.85 -3.63 12.23
CA ILE A 81 0.58 -3.36 12.26
C ILE A 81 1.07 -3.66 10.85
N SER A 82 1.36 -2.62 10.06
CA SER A 82 2.17 -2.80 8.85
C SER A 82 3.60 -3.05 9.30
N ASP A 83 4.00 -4.33 9.32
CA ASP A 83 5.33 -4.76 9.77
C ASP A 83 6.48 -4.33 8.81
N MET A 84 6.24 -3.38 7.91
CA MET A 84 7.18 -2.95 6.86
C MET A 84 7.31 -1.44 6.70
N SER A 85 6.78 -0.62 7.63
CA SER A 85 7.01 0.82 7.54
C SER A 85 8.47 1.14 7.89
N GLN A 86 9.21 1.68 6.92
CA GLN A 86 10.59 2.08 7.08
C GLN A 86 10.67 3.57 7.43
N ILE A 87 11.48 3.91 8.43
CA ILE A 87 11.71 5.31 8.78
C ILE A 87 12.83 5.87 7.90
N THR A 88 12.58 7.00 7.26
CA THR A 88 13.58 7.73 6.46
C THR A 88 13.44 9.24 6.65
N LEU A 89 14.35 10.01 6.06
CA LEU A 89 14.28 11.46 5.96
C LEU A 89 13.99 11.87 4.51
N ILE A 90 12.88 12.59 4.29
CA ILE A 90 12.56 13.16 2.97
C ILE A 90 12.43 14.67 3.03
N GLY A 91 12.56 15.34 1.89
CA GLY A 91 12.37 16.79 1.79
C GLY A 91 11.03 17.23 2.36
N GLU A 92 11.00 18.34 3.09
CA GLU A 92 9.79 18.83 3.78
C GLU A 92 8.57 18.94 2.86
N GLN A 93 8.78 19.36 1.62
CA GLN A 93 7.71 19.51 0.62
C GLN A 93 7.05 18.17 0.23
N LEU A 94 7.73 17.03 0.44
CA LEU A 94 7.22 15.68 0.19
C LEU A 94 6.68 15.00 1.46
N ALA A 95 6.88 15.60 2.64
CA ALA A 95 6.51 15.03 3.94
C ALA A 95 5.02 15.17 4.25
N SER A 96 4.17 14.56 3.41
CA SER A 96 2.72 14.48 3.60
C SER A 96 2.25 13.05 3.46
N VAL A 97 1.34 12.60 4.33
CA VAL A 97 0.75 11.26 4.24
C VAL A 97 0.03 11.08 2.90
N GLY A 98 0.23 9.91 2.29
CA GLY A 98 -0.27 9.56 0.95
C GLY A 98 0.55 10.15 -0.20
N MET A 99 1.61 10.91 0.07
CA MET A 99 2.53 11.36 -0.96
C MET A 99 3.35 10.17 -1.46
N GLU A 100 3.38 9.97 -2.77
CA GLU A 100 4.23 8.98 -3.42
C GLU A 100 5.45 9.64 -4.05
N PHE A 101 6.59 8.95 -3.99
CA PHE A 101 7.83 9.41 -4.61
C PHE A 101 8.69 8.22 -5.03
N VAL A 102 9.55 8.44 -6.02
CA VAL A 102 10.57 7.47 -6.42
C VAL A 102 11.88 7.88 -5.76
N TYR A 103 12.48 6.97 -5.01
CA TYR A 103 13.79 7.22 -4.42
C TYR A 103 14.89 7.13 -5.48
N GLN A 104 15.81 8.10 -5.49
CA GLN A 104 16.84 8.28 -6.54
C GLN A 104 18.27 8.19 -5.99
N GLY A 105 18.43 7.67 -4.78
CA GLY A 105 19.76 7.50 -4.18
C GLY A 105 20.43 8.79 -3.72
N GLU A 106 21.77 8.77 -3.80
CA GLU A 106 22.66 9.79 -3.26
C GLU A 106 22.88 10.97 -4.23
N SER A 107 23.04 12.17 -3.67
CA SER A 107 23.59 13.34 -4.38
C SER A 107 25.01 13.67 -3.88
N SER A 108 25.82 14.29 -4.73
CA SER A 108 27.15 14.81 -4.33
C SER A 108 27.10 15.73 -3.11
N SER A 109 25.99 16.45 -2.89
CA SER A 109 25.81 17.32 -1.72
C SER A 109 25.58 16.56 -0.40
N CYS A 110 25.47 15.22 -0.44
CA CYS A 110 25.35 14.37 0.75
C CYS A 110 26.71 14.06 1.40
N GLU A 111 27.83 14.36 0.73
CA GLU A 111 29.16 14.05 1.24
C GLU A 111 29.41 14.74 2.59
N GLY A 112 29.79 13.96 3.61
CA GLY A 112 30.03 14.45 4.97
C GLY A 112 28.77 14.78 5.79
N CYS A 113 27.56 14.52 5.28
CA CYS A 113 26.31 14.75 6.01
C CYS A 113 26.20 13.78 7.22
N PRO A 114 25.91 14.27 8.44
CA PRO A 114 25.77 13.42 9.63
C PRO A 114 24.52 12.54 9.62
N TYR A 115 23.53 12.85 8.77
CA TYR A 115 22.26 12.12 8.68
C TYR A 115 22.17 11.21 7.44
N ARG A 116 23.31 11.00 6.76
CA ARG A 116 23.38 10.29 5.48
C ARG A 116 22.74 8.90 5.56
N ASP A 117 23.02 8.15 6.62
CA ASP A 117 22.49 6.78 6.77
C ASP A 117 20.97 6.74 6.95
N GLN A 118 20.35 7.80 7.49
CA GLN A 118 18.90 7.89 7.63
C GLN A 118 18.22 8.37 6.33
N CYS A 119 18.90 9.19 5.52
CA CYS A 119 18.41 9.61 4.20
C CYS A 119 18.62 8.56 3.11
N LEU A 120 19.68 7.74 3.22
CA LEU A 120 20.12 6.82 2.17
C LEU A 120 19.88 5.36 2.51
N ASN A 121 18.74 5.07 3.12
CA ASN A 121 18.35 3.73 3.55
C ASN A 121 17.28 3.08 2.68
N LEU A 122 16.78 3.75 1.63
CA LEU A 122 15.79 3.22 0.70
C LEU A 122 16.46 2.60 -0.54
N SER A 123 15.72 1.76 -1.27
CA SER A 123 16.16 1.11 -2.50
C SER A 123 16.00 2.06 -3.68
N ASP A 124 17.08 2.26 -4.45
CA ASP A 124 17.12 3.17 -5.60
C ASP A 124 16.16 2.72 -6.71
N GLY A 125 15.45 3.65 -7.32
CA GLY A 125 14.45 3.41 -8.35
C GLY A 125 13.11 2.87 -7.84
N VAL A 126 12.95 2.62 -6.54
CA VAL A 126 11.69 2.10 -5.96
C VAL A 126 10.73 3.24 -5.63
N GLN A 127 9.44 3.03 -5.93
CA GLN A 127 8.36 3.95 -5.54
C GLN A 127 7.90 3.65 -4.11
N TYR A 128 7.79 4.70 -3.30
CA TYR A 128 7.35 4.65 -1.91
C TYR A 128 6.15 5.57 -1.68
N GLU A 129 5.26 5.19 -0.76
CA GLU A 129 4.18 6.02 -0.22
C GLU A 129 4.53 6.44 1.23
N VAL A 130 4.34 7.71 1.58
CA VAL A 130 4.44 8.20 2.95
C VAL A 130 3.22 7.75 3.76
N THR A 131 3.42 6.87 4.74
CA THR A 131 2.34 6.35 5.58
C THR A 131 2.16 7.15 6.87
N ALA A 132 3.21 7.78 7.38
CA ALA A 132 3.14 8.69 8.51
C ALA A 132 4.22 9.77 8.47
N VAL A 133 3.92 10.94 9.02
CA VAL A 133 4.88 12.02 9.25
C VAL A 133 5.11 12.11 10.75
N ARG A 134 6.38 12.13 11.19
CA ARG A 134 6.69 12.25 12.62
C ARG A 134 6.56 13.72 13.04
N GLU A 135 5.45 14.04 13.68
CA GLU A 135 5.11 15.41 14.11
C GLU A 135 6.15 16.01 15.07
N ASP A 136 6.74 15.18 15.94
CA ASP A 136 7.77 15.58 16.90
C ASP A 136 9.20 15.59 16.31
N ALA A 137 9.37 15.22 15.04
CA ALA A 137 10.68 15.22 14.41
C ALA A 137 11.12 16.65 14.10
N GLN A 138 12.34 16.99 14.52
CA GLN A 138 12.99 18.24 14.14
C GLN A 138 13.17 18.32 12.63
N LEU A 139 12.87 19.48 12.05
CA LEU A 139 13.22 19.81 10.68
C LEU A 139 14.75 19.97 10.60
N LEU A 140 15.40 19.14 9.79
CA LEU A 140 16.86 19.12 9.66
C LEU A 140 17.28 19.85 8.38
N GLU A 141 18.29 20.71 8.48
CA GLU A 141 18.85 21.37 7.30
C GLU A 141 19.46 20.35 6.33
N CYS A 142 19.24 20.56 5.04
CA CYS A 142 19.73 19.69 3.98
C CYS A 142 20.24 20.53 2.80
N ALA A 143 21.39 20.17 2.25
CA ALA A 143 21.95 20.85 1.08
C ALA A 143 21.28 20.44 -0.25
N VAL A 144 20.45 19.39 -0.24
CA VAL A 144 19.74 18.88 -1.43
C VAL A 144 18.31 19.38 -1.49
N HIS A 145 17.58 19.32 -0.37
CA HIS A 145 16.16 19.65 -0.32
C HIS A 145 15.93 21.08 0.18
N GLU A 146 15.12 21.83 -0.56
CA GLU A 146 14.65 23.14 -0.14
C GLU A 146 13.84 23.01 1.18
N ASN A 147 14.10 23.90 2.14
CA ASN A 147 13.51 23.88 3.48
C ASN A 147 13.89 22.68 4.36
N GLY A 148 14.87 21.86 3.95
CA GLY A 148 15.36 20.76 4.76
C GLY A 148 14.56 19.46 4.62
N VAL A 149 14.78 18.54 5.55
CA VAL A 149 14.20 17.20 5.56
C VAL A 149 13.51 16.88 6.89
N ARG A 150 12.48 16.03 6.82
CA ARG A 150 11.69 15.56 7.97
C ARG A 150 11.63 14.04 8.00
N ALA A 151 11.56 13.49 9.21
CA ALA A 151 11.38 12.06 9.42
C ALA A 151 9.96 11.62 9.10
N VAL A 152 9.87 10.58 8.27
CA VAL A 152 8.62 9.96 7.83
C VAL A 152 8.73 8.45 7.94
N GLU A 153 7.58 7.80 8.01
CA GLU A 153 7.44 6.37 7.77
C GLU A 153 6.94 6.18 6.34
N VAL A 154 7.58 5.26 5.60
CA VAL A 154 7.30 4.98 4.20
C VAL A 154 7.17 3.48 3.97
N GLU A 155 6.42 3.12 2.94
CA GLU A 155 6.28 1.73 2.47
C GLU A 155 6.45 1.70 0.95
N PRO A 156 7.09 0.67 0.37
CA PRO A 156 7.05 0.47 -1.08
C PRO A 156 5.60 0.43 -1.57
N THR A 157 5.32 1.11 -2.68
CA THR A 157 3.99 1.17 -3.29
C THR A 157 4.03 0.70 -4.73
N SER A 158 2.84 0.42 -5.26
CA SER A 158 2.66 -0.06 -6.63
C SER A 158 3.02 1.02 -7.65
N VAL A 159 3.38 0.59 -8.85
CA VAL A 159 3.58 1.47 -10.01
C VAL A 159 2.48 1.21 -11.03
N LEU A 160 1.85 2.26 -11.57
CA LEU A 160 0.95 2.16 -12.72
C LEU A 160 1.74 2.26 -14.02
N ALA A 161 1.54 1.31 -14.92
CA ALA A 161 2.28 1.25 -16.17
C ALA A 161 1.44 0.71 -17.33
N ASN A 162 1.77 1.15 -18.53
CA ASN A 162 1.30 0.56 -19.77
C ASN A 162 2.28 -0.53 -20.20
N VAL A 163 1.76 -1.73 -20.42
CA VAL A 163 2.51 -2.88 -20.89
C VAL A 163 1.90 -3.43 -22.17
N ASP A 164 2.64 -4.28 -22.86
CA ASP A 164 2.12 -4.98 -24.03
C ASP A 164 0.89 -5.80 -23.63
N SER A 165 -0.22 -5.60 -24.35
CA SER A 165 -1.47 -6.34 -24.08
C SER A 165 -1.29 -7.85 -24.25
N GLN A 166 -0.34 -8.28 -25.07
CA GLN A 166 -0.05 -9.68 -25.30
C GLN A 166 0.59 -10.29 -24.04
N GLY A 167 -0.21 -11.07 -23.31
CA GLY A 167 0.24 -11.77 -22.11
C GLY A 167 0.08 -10.97 -20.82
N ALA A 168 -0.56 -9.81 -20.87
CA ALA A 168 -0.92 -9.06 -19.67
C ALA A 168 -2.13 -9.69 -18.95
N TYR A 169 -1.87 -10.30 -17.79
CA TYR A 169 -2.92 -10.74 -16.86
C TYR A 169 -2.41 -10.69 -15.41
N ALA A 170 -3.31 -10.58 -14.44
CA ALA A 170 -2.96 -10.58 -13.02
C ALA A 170 -2.12 -11.82 -12.64
N GLY A 171 -0.97 -11.59 -12.02
CA GLY A 171 0.02 -12.60 -11.63
C GLY A 171 1.08 -12.91 -12.70
N SER A 172 0.94 -12.44 -13.94
CA SER A 172 1.97 -12.58 -14.97
C SER A 172 3.17 -11.66 -14.70
N LYS A 173 4.33 -11.99 -15.29
CA LYS A 173 5.51 -11.14 -15.29
C LYS A 173 5.70 -10.52 -16.67
N VAL A 174 5.97 -9.22 -16.71
CA VAL A 174 6.12 -8.44 -17.94
C VAL A 174 7.24 -7.41 -17.79
N LYS A 175 7.75 -6.92 -18.92
CA LYS A 175 8.59 -5.73 -18.98
C LYS A 175 7.82 -4.60 -19.64
N LEU A 176 8.27 -3.37 -19.44
CA LEU A 176 7.77 -2.22 -20.18
C LEU A 176 8.09 -2.37 -21.67
N SER A 177 7.21 -1.87 -22.55
CA SER A 177 7.34 -2.01 -24.02
C SER A 177 8.45 -1.16 -24.66
N GLY A 178 9.31 -0.52 -23.85
CA GLY A 178 10.38 0.38 -24.29
C GLY A 178 9.97 1.86 -24.36
N PRO A 179 10.95 2.75 -24.57
CA PRO A 179 10.75 4.20 -24.48
C PRO A 179 9.71 4.73 -25.48
N CYS A 180 9.09 5.85 -25.13
CA CYS A 180 8.04 6.53 -25.88
C CYS A 180 8.34 8.03 -26.00
N PRO A 181 8.73 8.55 -27.17
CA PRO A 181 9.16 9.95 -27.33
C PRO A 181 7.99 10.97 -27.31
N HIS A 182 6.76 10.54 -27.07
CA HIS A 182 5.56 11.38 -27.21
C HIS A 182 5.11 11.96 -25.87
N THR A 183 5.83 12.94 -25.35
CA THR A 183 5.57 13.58 -24.03
C THR A 183 4.16 14.18 -23.89
N GLU A 184 3.56 14.62 -24.99
CA GLU A 184 2.19 15.17 -25.02
C GLU A 184 1.09 14.10 -25.07
N CYS A 185 1.45 12.82 -25.14
CA CYS A 185 0.47 11.73 -25.10
C CYS A 185 -0.03 11.56 -23.65
N PRO A 186 -1.35 11.49 -23.39
CA PRO A 186 -1.84 11.34 -22.02
C PRO A 186 -1.46 10.00 -21.40
N SER A 187 -1.05 9.02 -22.22
CA SER A 187 -0.49 7.75 -21.77
C SER A 187 1.02 7.75 -21.50
N HIS A 188 1.73 8.80 -21.88
CA HIS A 188 3.18 8.88 -21.73
C HIS A 188 3.65 8.65 -20.28
N PRO A 189 2.99 9.20 -19.24
CA PRO A 189 3.36 8.94 -17.84
C PRO A 189 3.25 7.47 -17.41
N TYR A 190 2.54 6.63 -18.17
CA TYR A 190 2.42 5.20 -17.91
C TYR A 190 3.28 4.36 -18.86
N CYS A 191 3.65 4.90 -20.03
CA CYS A 191 4.63 4.27 -20.93
C CYS A 191 6.07 4.50 -20.47
N GLU A 192 6.32 5.63 -19.80
CA GLU A 192 7.56 5.96 -19.10
C GLU A 192 7.26 6.27 -17.62
N PRO A 193 6.78 5.26 -16.87
CA PRO A 193 6.39 5.45 -15.48
C PRO A 193 7.60 5.74 -14.60
N ALA A 194 7.46 6.71 -13.70
CA ALA A 194 8.43 6.90 -12.64
C ALA A 194 8.39 5.67 -11.71
N GLY A 195 9.56 5.10 -11.40
CA GLY A 195 9.66 3.97 -10.46
C GLY A 195 9.60 2.59 -11.12
N ALA A 196 9.59 2.51 -12.45
CA ALA A 196 9.81 1.26 -13.17
C ALA A 196 10.78 1.44 -14.36
N ASP A 197 11.73 0.51 -14.46
CA ASP A 197 12.79 0.48 -15.46
C ASP A 197 12.46 -0.49 -16.60
N PHE A 198 12.95 -0.20 -17.82
CA PHE A 198 12.62 -0.98 -19.02
C PHE A 198 13.24 -2.39 -19.03
N ASP A 199 14.36 -2.59 -18.35
CA ASP A 199 15.08 -3.87 -18.34
C ASP A 199 14.63 -4.81 -17.22
N THR A 200 13.78 -4.31 -16.31
CA THR A 200 13.28 -5.05 -15.14
C THR A 200 11.96 -5.76 -15.44
N GLU A 201 11.80 -6.99 -14.92
CA GLU A 201 10.53 -7.71 -14.96
C GLU A 201 9.68 -7.39 -13.73
N TYR A 202 8.43 -7.03 -13.96
CA TYR A 202 7.45 -6.70 -12.93
C TYR A 202 6.33 -7.72 -12.92
N GLN A 203 5.83 -8.05 -11.73
CA GLN A 203 4.63 -8.87 -11.59
C GLN A 203 3.40 -7.97 -11.63
N ILE A 204 2.44 -8.30 -12.49
CA ILE A 204 1.16 -7.59 -12.58
C ILE A 204 0.29 -7.97 -11.38
N LYS A 205 -0.13 -6.98 -10.60
CA LYS A 205 -1.11 -7.13 -9.52
C LYS A 205 -2.54 -7.11 -10.06
N SER A 206 -2.87 -6.09 -10.86
CA SER A 206 -4.20 -5.94 -11.46
C SER A 206 -4.15 -5.29 -12.84
N ILE A 207 -5.21 -5.54 -13.61
CA ILE A 207 -5.48 -4.88 -14.88
C ILE A 207 -6.41 -3.70 -14.60
N GLU A 208 -5.97 -2.49 -14.90
CA GLU A 208 -6.75 -1.27 -14.69
C GLU A 208 -7.59 -0.92 -15.94
N GLY A 209 -7.18 -1.38 -17.12
CA GLY A 209 -7.97 -1.33 -18.34
C GLY A 209 -7.21 -0.77 -19.53
N GLU A 210 -7.91 0.01 -20.36
CA GLU A 210 -7.32 0.64 -21.54
C GLU A 210 -6.42 1.83 -21.16
N PRO A 211 -5.30 2.04 -21.87
CA PRO A 211 -4.43 3.19 -21.67
C PRO A 211 -5.18 4.50 -22.00
N PRO A 212 -4.89 5.61 -21.30
CA PRO A 212 -5.55 6.89 -21.56
C PRO A 212 -5.00 7.56 -22.83
N HIS A 213 -5.31 7.00 -23.99
CA HIS A 213 -5.11 7.60 -25.31
C HIS A 213 -6.08 6.98 -26.33
N ASP A 214 -6.45 7.73 -27.36
CA ASP A 214 -7.33 7.19 -28.42
C ASP A 214 -6.56 6.28 -29.39
N PHE A 215 -5.30 6.63 -29.69
CA PHE A 215 -4.40 5.85 -30.54
C PHE A 215 -2.93 6.02 -30.13
N CYS A 216 -2.17 4.92 -30.11
CA CYS A 216 -0.74 4.93 -29.83
C CYS A 216 0.04 5.33 -31.09
N LYS A 217 0.76 6.46 -31.05
CA LYS A 217 1.58 6.94 -32.19
C LYS A 217 2.73 6.00 -32.59
N LEU A 218 3.08 5.04 -31.73
CA LEU A 218 4.05 3.99 -32.01
C LEU A 218 3.40 2.68 -32.47
N ASP A 219 2.08 2.67 -32.67
CA ASP A 219 1.29 1.52 -33.12
C ASP A 219 1.42 0.29 -32.18
N ARG A 220 1.53 0.55 -30.86
CA ARG A 220 1.57 -0.49 -29.82
C ARG A 220 0.17 -0.77 -29.30
N GLU A 221 -0.14 -2.05 -29.12
CA GLU A 221 -1.30 -2.51 -28.36
C GLU A 221 -0.91 -2.59 -26.87
N LEU A 222 -1.53 -1.75 -26.04
CA LEU A 222 -1.12 -1.55 -24.65
C LEU A 222 -2.31 -1.74 -23.71
N THR A 223 -2.01 -2.19 -22.49
CA THR A 223 -2.96 -2.29 -21.38
C THR A 223 -2.38 -1.59 -20.16
N LEU A 224 -3.21 -0.81 -19.47
CA LEU A 224 -2.85 -0.16 -18.21
C LEU A 224 -2.97 -1.17 -17.07
N VAL A 225 -1.91 -1.31 -16.30
CA VAL A 225 -1.80 -2.28 -15.21
C VAL A 225 -1.20 -1.66 -13.96
N GLU A 226 -1.48 -2.27 -12.82
CA GLU A 226 -0.81 -2.01 -11.55
C GLU A 226 0.23 -3.12 -11.31
N PHE A 227 1.49 -2.76 -11.09
CA PHE A 227 2.52 -3.71 -10.66
C PHE A 227 2.45 -3.97 -9.16
N GLU A 228 2.89 -5.15 -8.72
CA GLU A 228 3.18 -5.37 -7.30
C GLU A 228 4.29 -4.41 -6.84
N PRO A 229 4.24 -3.89 -5.59
CA PRO A 229 5.33 -3.10 -5.04
C PRO A 229 6.67 -3.86 -5.08
N SER A 230 7.78 -3.13 -5.22
CA SER A 230 9.10 -3.76 -5.12
C SER A 230 9.26 -4.40 -3.74
N SER A 231 9.80 -5.62 -3.72
CA SER A 231 10.04 -6.39 -2.48
C SER A 231 11.52 -6.42 -2.06
N GLU A 232 12.39 -5.72 -2.79
CA GLU A 232 13.84 -5.66 -2.57
C GLU A 232 14.36 -4.22 -2.72
#